data_AF-A0AAP0NIL1-F1
#
_entry.id   AF-A0AAP0NIL1-F1
#
_cell.length_a   1.000
_cell.length_b   1.000
_cell.length_c   1.000
_cell.angle_alpha   90.00
_cell.angle_beta   90.00
_cell.angle_gamma   90.00
#
_symmetry.space_group_name_H-M   'P 1'
#
loop_
_entity.id
_entity.type
_entity.pdbx_description
1 polymer ?
#
loop_
_entity_poly.entity_id
_entity_poly.type
_entity_poly.pdbx_seq_one_letter_code
_entity_poly.pdbx_strand_id
1 'polypeptide(L)'
;MSVSSTATGQSQNSEMLSKEQLLHLFDRFSFLTSQPEVKKRIADGVQDKQEPVAITTAIQEEIFLEMGVDPSFGIACLGKVNLVYENDRDLMIRFYGFVAKEEMACDEAELEPEEFAERMDIQHKLQEQQLEMLGHMRRFHLDDQSVILDKVSHS
;
A
#
# COMPACT_ATOMS: atom_id res chain seq x y z
N MET A 1 -32.62 -19.04 -41.35
CA MET A 1 -32.54 -18.04 -40.27
C MET A 1 -31.74 -18.67 -39.15
N SER A 2 -30.47 -18.30 -39.04
CA SER A 2 -29.58 -18.79 -37.99
C SER A 2 -28.73 -17.61 -37.53
N VAL A 3 -29.16 -16.96 -36.46
CA VAL A 3 -28.34 -15.99 -35.74
C VAL A 3 -27.64 -16.75 -34.62
N SER A 4 -26.39 -17.13 -34.87
CA SER A 4 -25.46 -17.51 -33.81
C SER A 4 -25.11 -16.23 -33.05
N SER A 5 -25.61 -16.13 -31.82
CA SER A 5 -25.20 -15.13 -30.85
C SER A 5 -23.74 -15.38 -30.48
N THR A 6 -22.85 -14.57 -31.04
CA THR A 6 -21.45 -14.51 -30.63
C THR A 6 -21.36 -14.02 -29.20
N ALA A 7 -20.74 -14.85 -28.37
CA ALA A 7 -20.30 -14.54 -27.02
C ALA A 7 -19.59 -13.18 -26.96
N THR A 8 -20.04 -12.32 -26.05
CA THR A 8 -19.32 -11.12 -25.62
C THR A 8 -18.07 -11.57 -24.87
N GLY A 9 -16.99 -11.75 -25.61
CA GLY A 9 -15.64 -11.69 -25.04
C GLY A 9 -15.42 -10.27 -24.54
N GLN A 10 -15.37 -10.08 -23.22
CA GLN A 10 -14.73 -8.91 -22.64
C GLN A 10 -13.24 -9.06 -22.93
N SER A 11 -12.77 -8.34 -23.94
CA SER A 11 -11.37 -8.24 -24.26
C SER A 11 -11.00 -6.77 -24.42
N GLN A 12 -9.97 -6.39 -23.67
CA GLN A 12 -8.89 -5.44 -24.00
C GLN A 12 -8.91 -4.04 -23.36
N ASN A 13 -7.77 -3.75 -22.68
CA ASN A 13 -7.14 -2.44 -22.43
C ASN A 13 -7.58 -1.62 -21.22
N SER A 14 -7.45 -2.17 -20.01
CA SER A 14 -7.28 -1.30 -18.83
C SER A 14 -5.78 -1.01 -18.69
N GLU A 15 -5.36 0.25 -18.85
CA GLU A 15 -3.97 0.68 -18.58
C GLU A 15 -3.58 0.57 -17.10
N MET A 16 -4.56 0.24 -16.25
CA MET A 16 -4.48 0.21 -14.79
C MET A 16 -5.26 -0.98 -14.21
N LEU A 17 -4.87 -1.44 -13.02
CA LEU A 17 -5.65 -2.35 -12.20
C LEU A 17 -6.97 -1.70 -11.74
N SER A 18 -8.03 -2.50 -11.59
CA SER A 18 -9.27 -2.00 -10.99
C SER A 18 -9.12 -1.71 -9.50
N LYS A 19 -10.06 -0.92 -8.93
CA LYS A 19 -10.11 -0.63 -7.50
C LYS A 19 -10.20 -1.92 -6.67
N GLU A 20 -11.02 -2.87 -7.11
CA GLU A 20 -11.20 -4.16 -6.43
C GLU A 20 -9.91 -4.98 -6.42
N GLN A 21 -9.16 -4.97 -7.53
CA GLN A 21 -7.87 -5.67 -7.63
C GLN A 21 -6.82 -5.03 -6.71
N LEU A 22 -6.77 -3.70 -6.64
CA LEU A 22 -5.89 -2.97 -5.71
C LEU A 22 -6.24 -3.26 -4.26
N LEU A 23 -7.52 -3.19 -3.89
CA LEU A 23 -7.96 -3.48 -2.53
C LEU A 23 -7.67 -4.93 -2.14
N HIS A 24 -7.88 -5.88 -3.06
CA HIS A 24 -7.53 -7.29 -2.83
C HIS A 24 -6.03 -7.46 -2.59
N LEU A 25 -5.17 -6.83 -3.39
CA LEU A 25 -3.73 -6.83 -3.17
C LEU A 25 -3.39 -6.31 -1.78
N PHE A 26 -3.94 -5.16 -1.38
CA PHE A 26 -3.63 -4.54 -0.09
C PHE A 26 -3.99 -5.44 1.09
N ASP A 27 -5.19 -6.01 1.07
CA ASP A 27 -5.68 -6.89 2.13
C ASP A 27 -4.90 -8.22 2.16
N ARG A 28 -4.67 -8.82 0.99
CA ARG A 28 -3.94 -10.08 0.88
C ARG A 28 -2.49 -9.93 1.31
N PHE A 29 -1.82 -8.86 0.88
CA PHE A 29 -0.44 -8.57 1.26
C PHE A 29 -0.33 -8.35 2.77
N SER A 30 -1.20 -7.51 3.35
CA SER A 30 -1.21 -7.29 4.79
C SER A 30 -1.47 -8.56 5.59
N PHE A 31 -2.32 -9.47 5.09
CA PHE A 31 -2.54 -10.77 5.72
C PHE A 31 -1.28 -11.65 5.63
N LEU A 32 -0.69 -11.77 4.44
CA LEU A 32 0.51 -12.58 4.22
C LEU A 32 1.68 -12.10 5.08
N THR A 33 2.01 -10.81 5.08
CA THR A 33 3.15 -10.27 5.84
C THR A 33 2.94 -10.28 7.36
N SER A 34 1.71 -10.53 7.84
CA SER A 34 1.46 -10.78 9.26
C SER A 34 1.74 -12.22 9.70
N GLN A 35 1.85 -13.17 8.76
CA GLN A 35 2.06 -14.58 9.07
C GLN A 35 3.52 -14.87 9.43
N PRO A 36 3.80 -15.65 10.49
CA PRO A 36 5.16 -15.98 10.92
C PRO A 36 6.03 -16.59 9.81
N GLU A 37 5.44 -17.42 8.95
CA GLU A 37 6.12 -18.10 7.85
C GLU A 37 6.63 -17.11 6.81
N VAL A 38 5.83 -16.08 6.51
CA VAL A 38 6.19 -15.03 5.54
C VAL A 38 7.21 -14.08 6.15
N LYS A 39 7.04 -13.68 7.43
CA LYS A 39 8.05 -12.89 8.14
C LYS A 39 9.40 -13.59 8.16
N LYS A 40 9.41 -14.89 8.45
CA LYS A 40 10.61 -15.71 8.39
C LYS A 40 11.20 -15.76 6.98
N ARG A 41 10.37 -15.92 5.94
CA ARG A 41 10.84 -15.88 4.54
C ARG A 41 11.56 -14.56 4.20
N ILE A 42 11.04 -13.42 4.68
CA ILE A 42 11.67 -12.11 4.46
C ILE A 42 13.00 -12.04 5.22
N ALA A 43 13.01 -12.40 6.50
CA ALA A 43 14.25 -12.42 7.32
C ALA A 43 15.33 -13.36 6.76
N ASP A 44 14.95 -14.58 6.36
CA ASP A 44 15.87 -15.56 5.75
C ASP A 44 16.46 -15.01 4.45
N GLY A 45 15.65 -14.33 3.61
CA GLY A 45 16.14 -13.71 2.39
C GLY A 45 17.10 -12.53 2.63
N VAL A 46 16.86 -11.72 3.65
CA VAL A 46 17.78 -10.65 4.09
C VAL A 46 19.10 -11.25 4.59
N GLN A 47 19.04 -12.35 5.36
CA GLN A 47 20.22 -13.09 5.78
C GLN A 47 21.03 -13.63 4.58
N ASP A 48 20.34 -14.03 3.51
CA ASP A 48 20.92 -14.43 2.23
C ASP A 48 21.33 -13.23 1.33
N LYS A 49 21.34 -12.01 1.87
CA LYS A 49 21.73 -10.75 1.22
C LYS A 49 20.81 -10.32 0.08
N GLN A 50 19.55 -10.71 0.12
CA GLN A 50 18.52 -10.14 -0.75
C GLN A 50 17.99 -8.86 -0.11
N GLU A 51 17.67 -7.87 -0.95
CA GLU A 51 16.96 -6.67 -0.50
C GLU A 51 15.55 -7.07 -0.03
N PRO A 52 15.08 -6.66 1.15
CA PRO A 52 13.76 -7.05 1.63
C PRO A 52 12.65 -6.58 0.70
N VAL A 53 12.83 -5.41 0.06
CA VAL A 53 11.94 -4.89 -0.97
C VAL A 53 11.79 -5.86 -2.15
N ALA A 54 12.85 -6.58 -2.53
CA ALA A 54 12.77 -7.59 -3.59
C ALA A 54 11.91 -8.78 -3.16
N ILE A 55 11.97 -9.15 -1.88
CA ILE A 55 11.17 -10.25 -1.32
C ILE A 55 9.70 -9.83 -1.18
N THR A 56 9.42 -8.62 -0.70
CA THR A 56 8.05 -8.09 -0.64
C THR A 56 7.46 -7.89 -2.04
N THR A 57 8.28 -7.46 -3.00
CA THR A 57 7.89 -7.43 -4.42
C THR A 57 7.51 -8.82 -4.91
N ALA A 58 8.32 -9.86 -4.65
CA ALA A 58 7.96 -11.23 -5.04
C ALA A 58 6.65 -11.70 -4.39
N ILE A 59 6.34 -11.29 -3.17
CA ILE A 59 5.03 -11.56 -2.53
C ILE A 59 3.90 -10.84 -3.28
N GLN A 60 4.10 -9.57 -3.70
CA GLN A 60 3.12 -8.85 -4.53
C GLN A 60 2.90 -9.57 -5.87
N GLU A 61 3.97 -10.05 -6.50
CA GLU A 61 3.92 -10.82 -7.75
C GLU A 61 3.15 -12.13 -7.59
N GLU A 62 3.34 -12.86 -6.49
CA GLU A 62 2.57 -14.06 -6.16
C GLU A 62 1.06 -13.75 -6.04
N ILE A 63 0.70 -12.66 -5.38
CA ILE A 63 -0.70 -12.22 -5.25
C ILE A 63 -1.27 -11.83 -6.62
N PHE A 64 -0.49 -11.16 -7.48
CA PHE A 64 -0.92 -10.86 -8.84
C PHE A 64 -1.20 -12.14 -9.63
N LEU A 65 -0.34 -13.15 -9.54
CA LEU A 65 -0.56 -14.45 -10.17
C LEU A 65 -1.83 -15.14 -9.62
N GLU A 66 -2.06 -15.11 -8.30
CA GLU A 66 -3.29 -15.63 -7.69
C GLU A 66 -4.55 -14.96 -8.26
N MET A 67 -4.47 -13.66 -8.58
CA MET A 67 -5.57 -12.88 -9.19
C MET A 67 -5.69 -13.06 -10.71
N GLY A 68 -4.79 -13.79 -11.36
CA GLY A 68 -4.73 -13.89 -12.82
C GLY A 68 -4.21 -12.62 -13.51
N VAL A 69 -3.44 -11.81 -12.79
CA VAL A 69 -2.81 -10.57 -13.27
C VAL A 69 -1.35 -10.85 -13.60
N ASP A 70 -0.86 -10.32 -14.72
CA ASP A 70 0.57 -10.37 -15.04
C ASP A 70 1.38 -9.56 -14.00
N PRO A 71 2.40 -10.15 -13.35
CA PRO A 71 3.14 -9.46 -12.29
C PRO A 71 3.84 -8.17 -12.75
N SER A 72 4.46 -8.18 -13.92
CA SER A 72 5.14 -7.00 -14.47
C SER A 72 4.15 -5.86 -14.72
N PHE A 73 2.97 -6.18 -15.26
CA PHE A 73 1.87 -5.23 -15.38
C PHE A 73 1.37 -4.73 -14.01
N GLY A 74 1.20 -5.63 -13.03
CA GLY A 74 0.72 -5.28 -11.69
C GLY A 74 1.65 -4.31 -10.97
N ILE A 75 2.96 -4.60 -10.96
CA ILE A 75 3.99 -3.73 -10.38
C ILE A 75 4.04 -2.38 -11.10
N ALA A 76 3.99 -2.37 -12.44
CA ALA A 76 3.94 -1.12 -13.20
C ALA A 76 2.69 -0.27 -12.88
N CYS A 77 1.56 -0.92 -12.53
CA CYS A 77 0.36 -0.22 -12.08
C CYS A 77 0.55 0.42 -10.69
N LEU A 78 1.22 -0.25 -9.75
CA LEU A 78 1.47 0.33 -8.42
C LEU A 78 2.18 1.68 -8.48
N GLY A 79 3.16 1.83 -9.39
CA GLY A 79 3.84 3.10 -9.64
C GLY A 79 2.95 4.22 -10.21
N LYS A 80 1.73 3.90 -10.66
CA LYS A 80 0.78 4.83 -11.28
C LYS A 80 -0.46 5.09 -10.41
N VAL A 81 -0.62 4.43 -9.26
CA VAL A 81 -1.82 4.58 -8.39
C VAL A 81 -2.05 6.04 -8.02
N ASN A 82 -1.00 6.74 -7.58
CA ASN A 82 -1.06 8.17 -7.24
C ASN A 82 -1.51 9.05 -8.41
N LEU A 83 -1.25 8.67 -9.65
CA LEU A 83 -1.60 9.46 -10.84
C LEU A 83 -3.05 9.19 -11.28
N VAL A 84 -3.47 7.92 -11.25
CA VAL A 84 -4.78 7.50 -11.78
C VAL A 84 -5.90 7.69 -10.75
N TYR A 85 -5.60 7.55 -9.47
CA TYR A 85 -6.58 7.53 -8.39
C TYR A 85 -6.44 8.68 -7.38
N GLU A 86 -5.71 9.76 -7.71
CA GLU A 86 -5.48 10.90 -6.79
C GLU A 86 -6.76 11.46 -6.14
N ASN A 87 -7.88 11.41 -6.89
CA ASN A 87 -9.17 11.95 -6.45
C ASN A 87 -10.00 10.97 -5.60
N ASP A 88 -9.63 9.69 -5.55
CA ASP A 88 -10.29 8.66 -4.73
C ASP A 88 -9.62 8.57 -3.36
N ARG A 89 -10.00 9.47 -2.45
CA ARG A 89 -9.37 9.60 -1.12
C ARG A 89 -9.36 8.30 -0.33
N ASP A 90 -10.44 7.53 -0.37
CA ASP A 90 -10.54 6.28 0.38
C ASP A 90 -9.55 5.25 -0.17
N LEU A 91 -9.44 5.14 -1.50
CA LEU A 91 -8.46 4.27 -2.12
C LEU A 91 -7.03 4.73 -1.82
N MET A 92 -6.77 6.04 -1.85
CA MET A 92 -5.45 6.60 -1.54
C MET A 92 -5.03 6.33 -0.10
N ILE A 93 -5.94 6.47 0.87
CA ILE A 93 -5.67 6.12 2.27
C ILE A 93 -5.28 4.65 2.39
N ARG A 94 -5.99 3.75 1.68
CA ARG A 94 -5.71 2.32 1.69
C ARG A 94 -4.38 2.01 1.00
N PHE A 95 -4.05 2.70 -0.09
CA PHE A 95 -2.78 2.55 -0.79
C PHE A 95 -1.59 2.97 0.07
N TYR A 96 -1.64 4.13 0.74
CA TYR A 96 -0.57 4.53 1.66
C TYR A 96 -0.47 3.62 2.88
N GLY A 97 -1.60 3.09 3.36
CA GLY A 97 -1.60 2.05 4.39
C GLY A 97 -0.89 0.78 3.93
N PHE A 98 -1.07 0.37 2.67
CA PHE A 98 -0.35 -0.75 2.06
C PHE A 98 1.16 -0.48 1.95
N VAL A 99 1.57 0.69 1.46
CA VAL A 99 2.99 1.08 1.38
C VAL A 99 3.65 1.08 2.77
N ALA A 100 2.97 1.63 3.77
CA ALA A 100 3.46 1.60 5.15
C ALA A 100 3.61 0.15 5.68
N LYS A 101 2.71 -0.77 5.30
CA LYS A 101 2.82 -2.18 5.67
C LYS A 101 3.99 -2.88 4.99
N GLU A 102 4.29 -2.54 3.74
CA GLU A 102 5.49 -3.02 3.05
C GLU A 102 6.76 -2.52 3.75
N GLU A 103 6.83 -1.23 4.06
CA GLU A 103 7.97 -0.63 4.78
C GLU A 103 8.17 -1.31 6.13
N MET A 104 7.11 -1.47 6.94
CA MET A 104 7.19 -2.17 8.22
C MET A 104 7.69 -3.62 8.09
N ALA A 105 7.26 -4.33 7.03
CA ALA A 105 7.71 -5.71 6.80
C ALA A 105 9.18 -5.79 6.39
N CYS A 106 9.70 -4.78 5.69
CA CYS A 106 11.12 -4.64 5.38
C CYS A 106 11.91 -4.30 6.64
N ASP A 107 11.50 -3.26 7.38
CA ASP A 107 12.15 -2.82 8.61
C ASP A 107 12.23 -3.94 9.66
N GLU A 108 11.16 -4.72 9.85
CA GLU A 108 11.14 -5.85 10.80
C GLU A 108 12.17 -6.93 10.45
N ALA A 109 12.50 -7.07 9.16
CA ALA A 109 13.47 -8.06 8.70
C ALA A 109 14.92 -7.55 8.68
N GLU A 110 15.12 -6.24 8.57
CA GLU A 110 16.45 -5.60 8.55
C GLU A 110 16.97 -5.21 9.93
N LEU A 111 16.08 -4.72 10.80
CA LEU A 111 16.45 -4.14 12.07
C LEU A 111 16.52 -5.19 13.17
N GLU A 112 17.41 -4.98 14.13
CA GLU A 112 17.39 -5.75 15.36
C GLU A 112 16.09 -5.46 16.15
N PRO A 113 15.57 -6.40 16.96
CA PRO A 113 14.28 -6.24 17.64
C PRO A 113 14.15 -4.96 18.48
N GLU A 114 15.24 -4.48 19.06
CA GLU A 114 15.27 -3.24 19.85
C GLU A 114 15.19 -1.99 18.95
N GLU A 115 15.93 -1.97 17.84
CA GLU A 115 15.90 -0.88 16.86
C GLU A 115 14.54 -0.79 16.16
N PHE A 116 13.94 -1.95 15.84
CA PHE A 116 12.59 -2.02 15.31
C PHE A 116 11.56 -1.48 16.31
N ALA A 117 11.66 -1.88 17.59
CA ALA A 117 10.75 -1.40 18.64
C ALA A 117 10.87 0.12 18.86
N GLU A 118 12.08 0.67 18.84
CA GLU A 118 12.31 2.11 18.92
C GLU A 118 11.70 2.85 17.72
N ARG A 119 11.93 2.36 16.49
CA ARG A 119 11.35 2.95 15.28
C ARG A 119 9.82 2.96 15.34
N MET A 120 9.22 1.86 15.79
CA MET A 120 7.77 1.75 15.95
C MET A 120 7.22 2.71 17.01
N ASP A 121 7.91 2.89 18.14
CA ASP A 121 7.52 3.84 19.19
C ASP A 121 7.59 5.30 18.68
N ILE A 122 8.65 5.65 17.96
CA ILE A 122 8.81 6.97 17.34
C ILE A 122 7.67 7.22 16.34
N GLN A 123 7.39 6.26 15.46
CA GLN A 123 6.33 6.37 14.46
C GLN A 123 4.95 6.50 15.12
N HIS A 124 4.68 5.73 16.17
CA HIS A 124 3.43 5.81 16.92
C HIS A 124 3.25 7.17 17.60
N LYS A 125 4.29 7.68 18.27
CA LYS A 125 4.27 9.02 18.90
C LYS A 125 4.03 10.13 17.88
N LEU A 126 4.68 10.05 16.71
CA LEU A 126 4.46 11.02 15.63
C LEU A 126 3.00 10.98 15.13
N GLN A 127 2.44 9.78 14.96
CA GLN A 127 1.05 9.62 14.55
C GLN A 127 0.06 10.17 15.59
N GLU A 128 0.31 9.92 16.88
CA GLU A 128 -0.49 10.49 17.98
C GLU A 128 -0.44 12.02 17.98
N GLN A 129 0.75 12.61 17.81
CA GLN A 129 0.91 14.07 17.72
C GLN A 129 0.17 14.65 16.51
N GLN A 130 0.25 14.01 15.36
CA GLN A 130 -0.51 14.42 14.17
C GLN A 130 -2.03 14.36 14.42
N LEU A 131 -2.52 13.32 15.10
CA LEU A 131 -3.93 13.18 15.43
C LEU A 131 -4.40 14.23 16.45
N GLU A 132 -3.59 14.52 17.47
CA GLU A 132 -3.87 15.57 18.45
C GLU A 132 -3.95 16.94 17.79
N MET A 133 -3.03 17.23 16.87
CA MET A 133 -3.00 18.46 16.09
C MET A 133 -4.25 18.59 15.22
N LEU A 134 -4.71 17.53 14.55
CA LEU A 134 -5.99 17.52 13.82
C LEU A 134 -7.19 17.74 14.76
N GLY A 135 -7.17 17.14 15.95
CA GLY A 135 -8.19 17.36 16.99
C GLY A 135 -8.20 18.79 17.52
N HIS A 136 -7.04 19.44 17.60
CA HIS A 136 -6.93 20.86 17.91
C HIS A 136 -7.43 21.75 16.76
N MET A 137 -7.07 21.44 15.51
CA MET A 137 -7.52 22.16 14.32
C MET A 137 -9.04 22.20 14.18
N ARG A 138 -9.72 21.07 14.47
CA ARG A 138 -11.20 21.00 14.43
C ARG A 138 -11.89 22.01 15.35
N ARG A 139 -11.19 22.54 16.37
CA ARG A 139 -11.74 23.52 17.32
C ARG A 139 -11.74 24.95 16.78
N PHE A 140 -11.09 25.23 15.66
CA PHE A 140 -11.06 26.57 15.05
C PHE A 140 -12.19 26.78 14.04
N HIS A 141 -12.43 28.04 13.66
CA HIS A 141 -13.38 28.38 12.59
C HIS A 141 -12.88 27.84 11.23
N LEU A 142 -13.79 27.57 10.30
CA LEU A 142 -13.45 26.95 9.00
C LEU A 142 -12.42 27.76 8.20
N ASP A 143 -12.49 29.09 8.26
CA ASP A 143 -11.53 29.98 7.59
C ASP A 143 -10.12 29.91 8.19
N ASP A 144 -10.02 29.64 9.50
CA ASP A 144 -8.73 29.45 10.18
C ASP A 144 -8.18 28.04 9.90
N GLN A 145 -9.06 27.05 9.78
CA GLN A 145 -8.69 25.68 9.40
C GLN A 145 -8.09 25.63 7.99
N SER A 146 -8.66 26.36 7.02
CA SER A 146 -8.12 26.40 5.64
C SER A 146 -6.75 27.06 5.58
N VAL A 147 -6.53 28.17 6.33
CA VAL A 147 -5.23 28.85 6.39
C VAL A 147 -4.15 27.97 7.03
N ILE A 148 -4.49 27.15 8.03
CA ILE A 148 -3.54 26.21 8.64
C ILE A 148 -3.22 25.07 7.66
N LEU A 149 -4.23 24.51 6.99
CA LEU A 149 -4.03 23.44 6.02
C LEU A 149 -3.20 23.89 4.81
N ASP A 150 -3.45 25.09 4.29
CA ASP A 150 -2.71 25.66 3.16
C ASP A 150 -1.23 25.88 3.47
N LYS A 151 -0.89 26.22 4.72
CA LYS A 151 0.52 26.34 5.15
C LYS A 151 1.23 25.00 5.26
N VAL A 152 0.52 23.95 5.67
CA VAL A 152 1.06 22.59 5.82
C VAL A 152 1.22 21.89 4.48
N SER A 153 0.38 22.19 3.49
CA SER A 153 0.43 21.59 2.15
C SER A 153 1.43 22.25 1.17
N HIS A 154 2.03 23.38 1.55
CA HIS A 154 3.03 24.11 0.75
C HIS A 154 4.44 24.15 1.39
N SER A 155 4.70 23.29 2.39
CA SER A 155 6.01 23.18 3.07
C SER A 155 6.84 22.03 2.53
#